data_AF-A0AA39NHA7-F1
#
_entry.id   AF-A0AA39NHA7-F1
#
_cell.length_a   1.000
_cell.length_b   1.000
_cell.length_c   1.000
_cell.angle_alpha   90.00
_cell.angle_beta   90.00
_cell.angle_gamma   90.00
#
_symmetry.space_group_name_H-M   'P 1'
#
loop_
_entity.id
_entity.type
_entity.pdbx_description
1 polymer ?
#
loop_
_entity_poly.entity_id
_entity_poly.type
_entity_poly.pdbx_seq_one_letter_code
_entity_poly.pdbx_strand_id
1 'polypeptide(L)'
;MSSSNAAAKPVSEVEMNISQAGLVDSCFEEDQYDAGISVLDQLRSPWRRPKASHIRQLLYMALYPPSFQIREVDVTASPSKIKQGVTFRLTTTAIRSAQRLLLSFALTNTPKGLFRTIPGYDEEVPSTEGDDDSVVARDSQCITRSKNCWSLLKPGFIKCSTSAPQSNGSKRRRSQHDEEDGSVVSENAWSTLEWFITIFEKDESMAEVGQSPYSELLLSQIPPTRDGKGRWELNTPLDVVFCCLQQRNEHYRKLGVRLMTLLINLSLTIYLDYPIFVSSVFSRLSTTSADLFVYLMLSLAPSSSMLRFKVSLCQHFLRNHDGHVSDLPTRPKPQARPPPRRPQYNRLQENRLTLGQEIVRLASLKATSSSVSIPRIQLELVQAYTLLQLQCAEEERDQDWLAGVYRDKLKSAFADACEEGREFGEVLQTLVDT
;
A
#
# COMPACT_ATOMS: atom_id res chain seq x y z
N MET A 1 23.71 29.00 30.36
CA MET A 1 22.37 29.54 30.05
C MET A 1 21.54 28.41 29.48
N SER A 2 20.83 27.68 30.34
CA SER A 2 20.01 26.55 29.95
C SER A 2 18.66 27.08 29.49
N SER A 3 18.48 27.23 28.18
CA SER A 3 17.18 27.53 27.59
C SER A 3 16.26 26.35 27.86
N SER A 4 15.41 26.51 28.88
CA SER A 4 14.25 25.67 29.15
C SER A 4 13.37 25.68 27.91
N ASN A 5 13.53 24.68 27.04
CA ASN A 5 12.56 24.34 26.02
C ASN A 5 11.34 23.78 26.76
N ALA A 6 10.48 24.68 27.21
CA ALA A 6 9.14 24.31 27.62
C ALA A 6 8.47 23.64 26.42
N ALA A 7 8.37 22.30 26.47
CA ALA A 7 7.70 21.51 25.46
C ALA A 7 6.28 22.05 25.32
N ALA A 8 6.04 22.84 24.28
CA ALA A 8 4.71 23.37 23.98
C ALA A 8 3.78 22.16 23.88
N LYS A 9 2.74 22.12 24.73
CA LYS A 9 1.73 21.07 24.66
C LYS A 9 1.26 20.95 23.20
N PRO A 10 1.23 19.75 22.62
CA PRO A 10 0.74 19.59 21.26
C PRO A 10 -0.69 20.12 21.23
N VAL A 11 -0.91 21.19 20.47
CA VAL A 11 -2.23 21.78 20.29
C VAL A 11 -3.07 20.75 19.56
N SER A 12 -4.05 20.17 20.24
CA SER A 12 -4.94 19.20 19.62
C SER A 12 -5.77 19.89 18.54
N GLU A 13 -5.80 19.28 17.37
CA GLU A 13 -6.61 19.75 16.25
C GLU A 13 -8.10 19.71 16.62
N VAL A 14 -8.79 20.85 16.49
CA VAL A 14 -10.21 21.00 16.86
C VAL A 14 -11.07 20.88 15.61
N GLU A 15 -12.25 20.28 15.70
CA GLU A 15 -13.20 20.29 14.57
C GLU A 15 -13.69 21.72 14.27
N MET A 16 -13.95 22.01 12.99
CA MET A 16 -14.60 23.25 12.57
C MET A 16 -15.86 23.52 13.39
N ASN A 17 -16.06 24.78 13.78
CA ASN A 17 -17.24 25.14 14.56
C ASN A 17 -18.51 25.09 13.70
N ILE A 18 -19.67 25.13 14.36
CA ILE A 18 -20.99 24.99 13.71
C ILE A 18 -21.19 26.03 12.60
N SER A 19 -20.78 27.28 12.81
CA SER A 19 -20.95 28.34 11.80
C SER A 19 -20.09 28.12 10.57
N GLN A 20 -18.81 27.75 10.75
CA GLN A 20 -17.91 27.41 9.65
C GLN A 20 -18.41 26.21 8.85
N ALA A 21 -18.90 25.18 9.55
CA ALA A 21 -19.46 24.03 8.88
C ALA A 21 -20.77 24.36 8.16
N GLY A 22 -21.65 25.15 8.77
CA GLY A 22 -22.91 25.59 8.18
C GLY A 22 -22.73 26.31 6.85
N LEU A 23 -21.68 27.14 6.70
CA LEU A 23 -21.37 27.79 5.42
C LEU A 23 -21.11 26.78 4.29
N VAL A 24 -20.40 25.69 4.61
CA VAL A 24 -20.09 24.63 3.66
C VAL A 24 -21.33 23.77 3.39
N ASP A 25 -22.04 23.40 4.45
CA ASP A 25 -23.25 22.58 4.41
C ASP A 25 -24.31 23.27 3.52
N SER A 26 -24.58 24.56 3.71
CA SER A 26 -25.51 25.33 2.85
C SER A 26 -25.09 25.37 1.37
N CYS A 27 -23.79 25.51 1.07
CA CYS A 27 -23.33 25.46 -0.33
C CYS A 27 -23.60 24.09 -0.96
N PHE A 28 -23.40 23.00 -0.22
CA PHE A 28 -23.64 21.65 -0.72
C PHE A 28 -25.12 21.29 -0.81
N GLU A 29 -25.96 21.80 0.09
CA GLU A 29 -27.42 21.70 0.02
C GLU A 29 -28.01 22.42 -1.20
N GLU A 30 -27.42 23.56 -1.59
CA GLU A 30 -27.81 24.33 -2.77
C GLU A 30 -27.17 23.84 -4.09
N ASP A 31 -26.55 22.66 -4.11
CA ASP A 31 -25.81 22.10 -5.25
C ASP A 31 -24.65 23.00 -5.76
N GLN A 32 -24.17 23.94 -4.96
CA GLN A 32 -23.05 24.84 -5.27
C GLN A 32 -21.71 24.21 -4.83
N TYR A 33 -21.41 23.02 -5.35
CA TYR A 33 -20.24 22.23 -4.93
C TYR A 33 -18.91 22.97 -5.10
N ASP A 34 -18.70 23.67 -6.22
CA ASP A 34 -17.49 24.47 -6.45
C ASP A 34 -17.30 25.56 -5.38
N ALA A 35 -18.39 26.25 -4.99
CA ALA A 35 -18.36 27.27 -3.95
C ALA A 35 -18.08 26.66 -2.57
N GLY A 36 -18.75 25.55 -2.22
CA GLY A 36 -18.53 24.85 -0.96
C GLY A 36 -17.10 24.33 -0.81
N ILE A 37 -16.51 23.78 -1.88
CA ILE A 37 -15.10 23.35 -1.92
C ILE A 37 -14.16 24.57 -1.73
N SER A 38 -14.45 25.70 -2.38
CA SER A 38 -13.67 26.93 -2.21
C SER A 38 -13.74 27.45 -0.77
N VAL A 39 -14.92 27.43 -0.14
CA VAL A 39 -15.10 27.82 1.27
C VAL A 39 -14.31 26.89 2.18
N LEU A 40 -14.35 25.57 1.96
CA LEU A 40 -13.55 24.61 2.72
C LEU A 40 -12.04 24.87 2.61
N ASP A 41 -11.53 25.20 1.41
CA ASP A 41 -10.10 25.52 1.24
C ASP A 41 -9.72 26.82 1.96
N GLN A 42 -10.59 27.84 1.94
CA GLN A 42 -10.37 29.09 2.69
C GLN A 42 -10.38 28.87 4.21
N LEU A 43 -11.15 27.91 4.71
CA LEU A 43 -11.26 27.57 6.12
C LEU A 43 -10.18 26.59 6.60
N ARG A 44 -9.38 26.03 5.68
CA ARG A 44 -8.31 25.08 5.98
C ARG A 44 -7.26 25.68 6.91
N SER A 45 -6.95 24.97 7.99
CA SER A 45 -5.98 25.41 9.00
C SER A 45 -5.39 24.20 9.73
N PRO A 46 -4.11 24.23 10.16
CA PRO A 46 -3.53 23.10 10.90
C PRO A 46 -4.18 22.87 12.27
N TRP A 47 -4.88 23.86 12.82
CA TRP A 47 -5.55 23.78 14.12
C TRP A 47 -7.04 23.42 14.01
N ARG A 48 -7.59 23.45 12.80
CA ARG A 48 -9.01 23.19 12.54
C ARG A 48 -9.18 22.15 11.45
N ARG A 49 -9.78 21.01 11.82
CA ARG A 49 -10.14 19.97 10.85
C ARG A 49 -11.57 20.13 10.33
N PRO A 50 -11.82 19.83 9.04
CA PRO A 50 -13.18 19.72 8.51
C PRO A 50 -13.99 18.63 9.21
N LYS A 51 -15.32 18.72 9.15
CA LYS A 51 -16.22 17.67 9.66
C LYS A 51 -15.99 16.38 8.88
N ALA A 52 -16.29 15.26 9.54
CA ALA A 52 -16.23 13.94 8.91
C ALA A 52 -17.13 13.85 7.65
N SER A 53 -18.32 14.45 7.68
CA SER A 53 -19.20 14.53 6.51
C SER A 53 -18.54 15.25 5.33
N HIS A 54 -17.81 16.34 5.57
CA HIS A 54 -17.14 17.10 4.50
C HIS A 54 -16.06 16.29 3.80
N ILE A 55 -15.19 15.60 4.55
CA ILE A 55 -14.16 14.75 3.95
C ILE A 55 -14.79 13.58 3.19
N ARG A 56 -15.85 12.97 3.73
CA ARG A 56 -16.59 11.89 3.06
C ARG A 56 -17.19 12.36 1.72
N GLN A 57 -17.84 13.53 1.71
CA GLN A 57 -18.42 14.10 0.48
C GLN A 57 -17.33 14.49 -0.53
N LEU A 58 -16.21 15.07 -0.09
CA LEU A 58 -15.05 15.35 -0.96
C LEU A 58 -14.48 14.07 -1.59
N LEU A 59 -14.36 12.99 -0.82
CA LEU A 59 -13.93 11.69 -1.35
C LEU A 59 -14.90 11.13 -2.38
N TYR A 60 -16.20 11.21 -2.09
CA TYR A 60 -17.23 10.79 -3.04
C TYR A 60 -17.14 11.57 -4.36
N MET A 61 -16.99 12.90 -4.28
CA MET A 61 -16.80 13.76 -5.45
C MET A 61 -15.49 13.44 -6.19
N ALA A 62 -14.39 13.20 -5.48
CA ALA A 62 -13.09 12.87 -6.06
C ALA A 62 -13.06 11.52 -6.78
N LEU A 63 -13.90 10.58 -6.35
CA LEU A 63 -14.10 9.27 -6.98
C LEU A 63 -15.05 9.32 -8.19
N TYR A 64 -15.61 10.47 -8.57
CA TYR A 64 -16.50 10.55 -9.72
C TYR A 64 -15.72 10.61 -11.05
N PRO A 65 -16.12 9.87 -12.11
CA PRO A 65 -15.41 9.91 -13.38
C PRO A 65 -15.57 11.27 -14.08
N PRO A 66 -14.48 11.88 -14.61
CA PRO A 66 -14.54 13.20 -15.23
C PRO A 66 -15.24 13.21 -16.59
N SER A 67 -15.34 12.06 -17.25
CA SER A 67 -16.01 11.86 -18.55
C SER A 67 -17.53 11.83 -18.47
N PHE A 68 -18.10 11.96 -17.27
CA PHE A 68 -19.53 11.94 -17.08
C PHE A 68 -20.17 13.24 -17.57
N GLN A 69 -20.47 13.30 -18.87
CA GLN A 69 -21.32 14.34 -19.42
C GLN A 69 -22.73 14.11 -18.90
N ILE A 70 -23.10 14.93 -17.92
CA ILE A 70 -24.48 15.02 -17.46
C ILE A 70 -25.30 15.45 -18.67
N ARG A 71 -26.25 14.61 -19.09
CA ARG A 71 -27.22 14.99 -20.13
C ARG A 71 -27.89 16.28 -19.66
N GLU A 72 -27.67 17.36 -20.41
CA GLU A 72 -28.43 18.59 -20.20
C GLU A 72 -29.90 18.21 -20.26
N VAL A 73 -30.62 18.51 -19.18
CA VAL A 73 -32.07 18.29 -19.12
C VAL A 73 -32.68 19.02 -20.30
N ASP A 74 -33.38 18.29 -21.16
CA ASP A 74 -34.08 18.83 -22.30
C ASP A 74 -35.09 19.87 -21.79
N VAL A 75 -34.75 21.14 -21.96
CA VAL A 75 -35.51 22.31 -21.49
C VAL A 75 -36.88 22.37 -22.18
N THR A 76 -37.11 21.57 -23.23
CA THR A 76 -38.40 21.48 -23.93
C THR A 76 -39.40 20.52 -23.27
N ALA A 77 -38.99 19.76 -22.24
CA ALA A 77 -39.88 18.85 -21.53
C ALA A 77 -40.95 19.58 -20.70
N SER A 78 -42.18 19.08 -20.72
CA SER A 78 -43.34 19.71 -20.06
C SER A 78 -43.19 19.74 -18.52
N PRO A 79 -43.44 20.88 -17.84
CA PRO A 79 -43.23 21.08 -16.40
C PRO A 79 -43.88 20.05 -15.48
N SER A 80 -44.99 19.44 -15.91
CA SER A 80 -45.74 18.45 -15.14
C SER A 80 -45.09 17.05 -15.10
N LYS A 81 -44.06 16.77 -15.93
CA LYS A 81 -43.24 15.54 -15.85
C LYS A 81 -41.87 15.74 -15.20
N ILE A 82 -41.49 16.98 -14.86
CA ILE A 82 -40.16 17.34 -14.32
C ILE A 82 -40.04 17.05 -12.81
N LYS A 83 -41.14 16.67 -12.13
CA LYS A 83 -41.15 16.45 -10.66
C LYS A 83 -40.37 15.24 -10.14
N GLN A 84 -39.68 14.47 -10.99
CA GLN A 84 -38.95 13.28 -10.55
C GLN A 84 -37.53 13.25 -11.13
N GLY A 85 -36.61 13.89 -10.42
CA GLY A 85 -35.17 13.71 -10.62
C GLY A 85 -34.44 15.02 -10.84
N VAL A 86 -34.15 15.75 -9.76
CA VAL A 86 -33.00 16.65 -9.78
C VAL A 86 -31.79 15.75 -10.03
N THR A 87 -31.32 15.73 -11.27
CA THR A 87 -30.11 14.99 -11.64
C THR A 87 -28.96 15.61 -10.87
N PHE A 88 -28.34 14.87 -9.96
CA PHE A 88 -27.09 15.23 -9.33
C PHE A 88 -26.09 15.72 -10.40
N ARG A 89 -25.62 16.97 -10.29
CA ARG A 89 -24.73 17.58 -11.26
C ARG A 89 -23.39 17.91 -10.64
N LEU A 90 -22.43 17.01 -10.78
CA LEU A 90 -21.04 17.28 -10.40
C LEU A 90 -20.24 17.77 -11.61
N THR A 91 -19.69 18.97 -11.53
CA THR A 91 -18.87 19.56 -12.58
C THR A 91 -17.47 18.93 -12.58
N THR A 92 -16.82 18.85 -13.75
CA THR A 92 -15.41 18.41 -13.83
C THR A 92 -14.49 19.31 -13.00
N THR A 93 -14.84 20.60 -12.84
CA THR A 93 -14.13 21.54 -11.97
C THR A 93 -14.26 21.17 -10.50
N ALA A 94 -15.47 20.84 -10.03
CA ALA A 94 -15.68 20.42 -8.64
C ALA A 94 -14.93 19.12 -8.33
N ILE A 95 -14.94 18.14 -9.24
CA ILE A 95 -14.17 16.88 -9.08
C ILE A 95 -12.68 17.18 -8.87
N ARG A 96 -12.08 17.98 -9.76
CA ARG A 96 -10.65 18.34 -9.69
C ARG A 96 -10.33 19.18 -8.46
N SER A 97 -11.21 20.10 -8.08
CA SER A 97 -11.06 20.93 -6.89
C SER A 97 -11.13 20.09 -5.62
N ALA A 98 -12.04 19.10 -5.56
CA ALA A 98 -12.13 18.16 -4.45
C ALA A 98 -10.85 17.32 -4.32
N GLN A 99 -10.33 16.78 -5.44
CA GLN A 99 -9.07 16.03 -5.47
C GLN A 99 -7.89 16.86 -4.93
N ARG A 100 -7.74 18.11 -5.41
CA ARG A 100 -6.70 19.03 -4.93
C ARG A 100 -6.87 19.40 -3.46
N LEU A 101 -8.09 19.63 -3.02
CA LEU A 101 -8.38 20.02 -1.64
C LEU A 101 -8.10 18.87 -0.67
N LEU A 102 -8.43 17.63 -1.03
CA LEU A 102 -8.09 16.45 -0.23
C LEU A 102 -6.57 16.35 0.01
N LEU A 103 -5.76 16.48 -1.05
CA LEU A 103 -4.30 16.50 -0.92
C LEU A 103 -3.81 17.69 -0.06
N SER A 104 -4.43 18.86 -0.23
CA SER A 104 -4.10 20.05 0.57
C SER A 104 -4.43 19.87 2.06
N PHE A 105 -5.53 19.17 2.37
CA PHE A 105 -5.86 18.76 3.74
C PHE A 105 -4.85 17.75 4.27
N ALA A 106 -4.44 16.74 3.50
CA ALA A 106 -3.42 15.78 3.94
C ALA A 106 -2.11 16.48 4.37
N LEU A 107 -1.72 17.55 3.65
CA LEU A 107 -0.56 18.36 4.03
C LEU A 107 -0.78 19.22 5.28
N THR A 108 -2.00 19.67 5.54
CA THR A 108 -2.29 20.67 6.59
C THR A 108 -2.73 20.07 7.92
N ASN A 109 -3.58 19.04 7.87
CA ASN A 109 -4.32 18.50 9.00
C ASN A 109 -3.73 17.17 9.47
N THR A 110 -4.14 16.69 10.65
CA THR A 110 -3.59 15.43 11.18
C THR A 110 -4.16 14.21 10.43
N PRO A 111 -3.36 13.15 10.20
CA PRO A 111 -3.84 11.92 9.56
C PRO A 111 -5.10 11.35 10.23
N LYS A 112 -5.06 11.19 11.56
CA LYS A 112 -6.19 10.68 12.36
C LYS A 112 -7.45 11.56 12.20
N GLY A 113 -7.29 12.89 12.15
CA GLY A 113 -8.40 13.82 11.99
C GLY A 113 -9.11 13.73 10.64
N LEU A 114 -8.36 13.42 9.57
CA LEU A 114 -8.90 13.25 8.22
C LEU A 114 -9.45 11.85 7.98
N PHE A 115 -8.77 10.83 8.50
CA PHE A 115 -9.04 9.44 8.15
C PHE A 115 -10.23 8.82 8.90
N ARG A 116 -10.74 9.48 9.95
CA ARG A 116 -11.93 9.07 10.73
C ARG A 116 -13.21 8.82 9.92
N THR A 117 -13.25 9.26 8.66
CA THR A 117 -14.40 9.05 7.76
C THR A 117 -14.37 7.72 7.05
N ILE A 118 -13.21 7.09 7.02
CA ILE A 118 -12.95 5.85 6.29
C ILE A 118 -13.18 4.69 7.26
N PRO A 119 -14.06 3.74 6.92
CA PRO A 119 -14.20 2.54 7.73
C PRO A 119 -12.88 1.79 7.86
N GLY A 120 -12.58 1.32 9.07
CA GLY A 120 -11.48 0.41 9.36
C GLY A 120 -11.99 -0.84 10.07
N TYR A 121 -11.12 -1.83 10.25
CA TYR A 121 -11.51 -3.06 10.95
C TYR A 121 -11.57 -2.91 12.47
N ASP A 122 -10.92 -1.89 13.02
CA ASP A 122 -10.75 -1.73 14.47
C ASP A 122 -11.70 -0.73 15.10
N GLU A 123 -12.21 0.22 14.31
CA GLU A 123 -13.07 1.30 14.78
C GLU A 123 -14.45 1.19 14.15
N GLU A 124 -15.48 1.12 15.00
CA GLU A 124 -16.84 1.37 14.56
C GLU A 124 -16.94 2.84 14.16
N VAL A 125 -17.19 3.10 12.88
CA VAL A 125 -17.43 4.47 12.40
C VAL A 125 -18.64 5.01 13.16
N PRO A 126 -18.51 6.15 13.89
CA PRO A 126 -19.63 6.74 14.59
C PRO A 126 -20.81 6.90 13.63
N SER A 127 -21.98 6.40 14.02
CA SER A 127 -23.20 6.58 13.22
C SER A 127 -23.43 8.08 13.05
N THR A 128 -23.18 8.57 11.84
CA THR A 128 -23.45 9.96 11.48
C THR A 128 -24.91 10.06 11.12
N GLU A 129 -25.78 9.91 12.11
CA GLU A 129 -27.23 10.16 12.01
C GLU A 129 -27.49 11.68 11.99
N GLY A 130 -26.94 12.36 11.00
CA GLY A 130 -27.25 13.76 10.69
C GLY A 130 -28.26 13.83 9.53
N ASP A 131 -29.05 14.90 9.49
CA ASP A 131 -29.89 15.24 8.33
C ASP A 131 -29.02 15.38 7.08
N ASP A 132 -29.02 14.33 6.24
CA ASP A 132 -28.35 14.30 4.94
C ASP A 132 -29.24 15.02 3.90
N ASP A 133 -29.36 16.35 4.07
CA ASP A 133 -30.23 17.19 3.26
C ASP A 133 -29.72 17.33 1.81
N SER A 134 -28.41 17.34 1.61
CA SER A 134 -27.82 17.40 0.26
C SER A 134 -27.74 16.03 -0.43
N VAL A 135 -27.85 16.03 -1.76
CA VAL A 135 -27.75 14.81 -2.57
C VAL A 135 -26.37 14.16 -2.42
N VAL A 136 -25.29 14.96 -2.44
CA VAL A 136 -23.94 14.47 -2.21
C VAL A 136 -23.75 13.87 -0.82
N ALA A 137 -24.37 14.44 0.22
CA ALA A 137 -24.30 13.89 1.57
C ALA A 137 -24.87 12.48 1.61
N ARG A 138 -26.09 12.32 1.08
CA ARG A 138 -26.80 11.04 1.00
C ARG A 138 -26.04 10.00 0.18
N ASP A 139 -25.55 10.38 -0.99
CA ASP A 139 -24.86 9.45 -1.88
C ASP A 139 -23.48 9.06 -1.34
N SER A 140 -22.78 9.98 -0.67
CA SER A 140 -21.49 9.72 -0.03
C SER A 140 -21.54 8.68 1.10
N GLN A 141 -22.74 8.37 1.62
CA GLN A 141 -22.93 7.29 2.60
C GLN A 141 -22.57 5.91 2.05
N CYS A 142 -22.37 5.74 0.73
CA CYS A 142 -21.79 4.50 0.21
C CYS A 142 -20.37 4.25 0.74
N ILE A 143 -19.63 5.30 1.11
CA ILE A 143 -18.27 5.19 1.69
C ILE A 143 -18.32 4.61 3.10
N THR A 144 -19.29 4.99 3.94
CA THR A 144 -19.42 4.44 5.30
C THR A 144 -19.80 2.97 5.32
N ARG A 145 -20.40 2.47 4.22
CA ARG A 145 -20.73 1.06 4.01
C ARG A 145 -19.55 0.24 3.47
N SER A 146 -18.44 0.88 3.13
CA SER A 146 -17.23 0.18 2.70
C SER A 146 -16.59 -0.54 3.88
N LYS A 147 -15.83 -1.61 3.63
CA LYS A 147 -15.14 -2.33 4.71
C LYS A 147 -13.78 -1.73 5.04
N ASN A 148 -13.17 -1.08 4.06
CA ASN A 148 -11.83 -0.51 4.11
C ASN A 148 -11.65 0.47 2.94
N CYS A 149 -10.56 1.24 2.98
CA CYS A 149 -10.18 2.19 1.95
C CYS A 149 -9.96 1.53 0.58
N TRP A 150 -9.43 0.30 0.55
CA TRP A 150 -9.11 -0.40 -0.71
C TRP A 150 -10.35 -0.69 -1.55
N SER A 151 -11.49 -0.95 -0.90
CA SER A 151 -12.76 -1.14 -1.60
C SER A 151 -13.27 0.10 -2.32
N LEU A 152 -12.84 1.30 -1.90
CA LEU A 152 -13.16 2.57 -2.55
C LEU A 152 -12.42 2.76 -3.89
N LEU A 153 -11.31 2.03 -4.08
CA LEU A 153 -10.48 2.11 -5.28
C LEU A 153 -10.99 1.21 -6.41
N LYS A 154 -11.87 0.25 -6.11
CA LYS A 154 -12.29 -0.75 -7.09
C LYS A 154 -13.13 -0.13 -8.21
N PRO A 155 -12.99 -0.64 -9.46
CA PRO A 155 -13.93 -0.31 -10.54
C PRO A 155 -15.38 -0.52 -10.10
N GLY A 156 -16.26 0.39 -10.50
CA GLY A 156 -17.68 0.32 -10.19
C GLY A 156 -18.08 0.66 -8.74
N PHE A 157 -17.14 1.11 -7.89
CA PHE A 157 -17.48 1.57 -6.54
C PHE A 157 -18.55 2.69 -6.58
N ILE A 158 -18.32 3.72 -7.41
CA ILE A 158 -19.34 4.73 -7.73
C ILE A 158 -20.19 4.22 -8.89
N LYS A 159 -21.44 3.84 -8.59
CA LYS A 159 -22.42 3.41 -9.60
C LYS A 159 -22.95 4.61 -10.37
N CYS A 160 -22.32 4.88 -11.50
CA CYS A 160 -22.82 5.83 -12.49
C CYS A 160 -24.12 5.29 -13.10
N SER A 161 -25.27 5.89 -12.79
CA SER A 161 -26.62 5.48 -13.22
C SER A 161 -26.89 5.68 -14.74
N THR A 162 -25.89 5.55 -15.60
CA THR A 162 -25.98 5.77 -17.05
C THR A 162 -26.66 4.66 -17.82
N SER A 163 -26.83 3.49 -17.21
CA SER A 163 -27.70 2.48 -17.80
C SER A 163 -29.13 3.01 -17.70
N ALA A 164 -29.61 3.54 -18.83
CA ALA A 164 -31.02 3.84 -19.03
C ALA A 164 -31.84 2.70 -18.43
N PRO A 165 -32.92 2.98 -17.67
CA PRO A 165 -33.70 1.94 -17.01
C PRO A 165 -34.10 0.94 -18.09
N GLN A 166 -33.45 -0.23 -18.09
CA GLN A 166 -33.78 -1.29 -19.02
C GLN A 166 -35.22 -1.64 -18.68
N SER A 167 -36.13 -1.17 -19.52
CA SER A 167 -37.57 -1.33 -19.37
C SER A 167 -37.82 -2.79 -19.01
N ASN A 168 -38.64 -3.03 -17.97
CA ASN A 168 -39.00 -4.31 -17.37
C ASN A 168 -39.56 -5.36 -18.35
N GLY A 169 -38.78 -5.72 -19.36
CA GLY A 169 -39.02 -6.78 -20.32
C GLY A 169 -38.57 -8.08 -19.67
N SER A 170 -39.48 -8.67 -18.89
CA SER A 170 -39.41 -10.04 -18.40
C SER A 170 -38.90 -10.97 -19.51
N LYS A 171 -37.62 -11.38 -19.44
CA LYS A 171 -37.12 -12.60 -20.09
C LYS A 171 -35.73 -13.00 -19.59
N ARG A 172 -35.80 -14.00 -18.70
CA ARG A 172 -34.89 -15.16 -18.61
C ARG A 172 -33.41 -14.86 -18.39
N ARG A 173 -33.02 -14.95 -17.11
CA ARG A 173 -31.69 -15.32 -16.59
C ARG A 173 -30.81 -16.03 -17.63
N ARG A 174 -30.04 -15.26 -18.39
CA ARG A 174 -28.71 -15.70 -18.80
C ARG A 174 -27.78 -14.97 -17.85
N SER A 175 -27.05 -15.75 -17.07
CA SER A 175 -25.88 -15.30 -16.31
C SER A 175 -24.93 -14.66 -17.31
N GLN A 176 -25.11 -13.36 -17.54
CA GLN A 176 -24.14 -12.54 -18.20
C GLN A 176 -22.98 -12.53 -17.22
N HIS A 177 -22.01 -13.38 -17.51
CA HIS A 177 -20.70 -13.37 -16.89
C HIS A 177 -20.11 -12.06 -17.39
N ASP A 178 -20.50 -10.95 -16.75
CA ASP A 178 -19.77 -9.70 -16.85
C ASP A 178 -18.35 -10.08 -16.46
N GLU A 179 -17.47 -10.12 -17.46
CA GLU A 179 -16.04 -10.20 -17.25
C GLU A 179 -15.71 -8.96 -16.42
N GLU A 180 -15.75 -9.11 -15.09
CA GLU A 180 -15.29 -8.10 -14.16
C GLU A 180 -13.87 -7.79 -14.57
N ASP A 181 -13.73 -6.67 -15.26
CA ASP A 181 -12.47 -6.14 -15.71
C ASP A 181 -11.55 -6.17 -14.50
N GLY A 182 -10.53 -7.03 -14.55
CA GLY A 182 -9.75 -7.46 -13.38
C GLY A 182 -8.88 -6.36 -12.77
N SER A 183 -9.15 -5.10 -13.09
CA SER A 183 -8.46 -3.94 -12.55
C SER A 183 -8.77 -3.77 -11.06
N VAL A 184 -7.71 -3.63 -10.28
CA VAL A 184 -7.78 -3.43 -8.82
C VAL A 184 -8.08 -1.98 -8.48
N VAL A 185 -7.65 -1.04 -9.33
CA VAL A 185 -7.80 0.41 -9.17
C VAL A 185 -8.55 0.98 -10.37
N SER A 186 -9.62 1.72 -10.13
CA SER A 186 -10.40 2.37 -11.18
C SER A 186 -9.65 3.57 -11.76
N GLU A 187 -9.89 3.91 -13.03
CA GLU A 187 -9.21 5.00 -13.73
C GLU A 187 -9.39 6.37 -13.06
N ASN A 188 -10.46 6.55 -12.30
CA ASN A 188 -10.82 7.75 -11.55
C ASN A 188 -10.35 7.72 -10.08
N ALA A 189 -9.83 6.60 -9.58
CA ALA A 189 -9.44 6.46 -8.17
C ALA A 189 -7.95 6.76 -7.91
N TRP A 190 -7.13 7.04 -8.93
CA TRP A 190 -5.70 7.29 -8.76
C TRP A 190 -5.38 8.46 -7.82
N SER A 191 -6.10 9.59 -7.94
CA SER A 191 -5.94 10.73 -7.03
C SER A 191 -6.36 10.39 -5.59
N THR A 192 -7.36 9.54 -5.42
CA THR A 192 -7.78 9.06 -4.10
C THR A 192 -6.75 8.10 -3.49
N LEU A 193 -6.11 7.24 -4.30
CA LEU A 193 -5.00 6.42 -3.87
C LEU A 193 -3.80 7.26 -3.42
N GLU A 194 -3.45 8.29 -4.19
CA GLU A 194 -2.39 9.23 -3.81
C GLU A 194 -2.70 9.90 -2.46
N TRP A 195 -3.95 10.30 -2.25
CA TRP A 195 -4.39 10.86 -0.98
C TRP A 195 -4.23 9.89 0.19
N PHE A 196 -4.67 8.63 0.04
CA PHE A 196 -4.47 7.61 1.07
C PHE A 196 -3.00 7.39 1.41
N ILE A 197 -2.15 7.22 0.40
CA ILE A 197 -0.71 7.01 0.59
C ILE A 197 -0.09 8.21 1.32
N THR A 198 -0.47 9.43 0.94
CA THR A 198 0.03 10.66 1.57
C THR A 198 -0.38 10.76 3.04
N ILE A 199 -1.60 10.34 3.38
CA ILE A 199 -2.04 10.25 4.78
C ILE A 199 -1.23 9.21 5.54
N PHE A 200 -1.02 8.02 4.98
CA PHE A 200 -0.27 6.95 5.65
C PHE A 200 1.21 7.30 5.86
N GLU A 201 1.86 7.93 4.88
CA GLU A 201 3.23 8.42 5.04
C GLU A 201 3.32 9.48 6.12
N LYS A 202 2.36 10.41 6.18
CA LYS A 202 2.31 11.42 7.22
C LYS A 202 2.08 10.78 8.60
N ASP A 203 1.19 9.80 8.69
CA ASP A 203 0.93 9.04 9.92
C ASP A 203 2.19 8.30 10.41
N GLU A 204 2.90 7.61 9.52
CA GLU A 204 4.18 6.96 9.81
C GLU A 204 5.24 7.99 10.27
N SER A 205 5.31 9.16 9.63
CA SER A 205 6.25 10.22 10.01
C SER A 205 5.95 10.86 11.37
N MET A 206 4.72 10.73 11.85
CA MET A 206 4.27 11.26 13.14
C MET A 206 4.40 10.24 14.28
N ALA A 207 4.85 9.01 14.00
CA ALA A 207 5.12 8.00 15.02
C ALA A 207 6.16 8.49 16.04
N GLU A 208 6.00 8.09 17.30
CA GLU A 208 6.87 8.55 18.39
C GLU A 208 8.33 8.14 18.16
N VAL A 209 9.26 9.06 18.45
CA VAL A 209 10.70 8.80 18.36
C VAL A 209 11.06 7.60 19.25
N GLY A 210 11.55 6.53 18.64
CA GLY A 210 11.93 5.29 19.33
C GLY A 210 10.97 4.12 19.12
N GLN A 211 9.79 4.36 18.54
CA GLN A 211 8.96 3.28 18.01
C GLN A 211 9.38 2.94 16.57
N SER A 212 9.13 1.70 16.14
CA SER A 212 9.32 1.35 14.73
C SER A 212 8.36 2.22 13.89
N PRO A 213 8.84 2.99 12.91
CA PRO A 213 7.98 3.87 12.14
C PRO A 213 7.05 3.00 11.30
N TYR A 214 5.76 2.98 11.64
CA TYR A 214 4.71 2.40 10.82
C TYR A 214 3.43 3.24 10.94
N SER A 215 2.57 3.19 9.92
CA SER A 215 1.25 3.83 9.97
C SER A 215 0.22 2.94 10.68
N GLU A 216 -0.30 3.40 11.81
CA GLU A 216 -1.43 2.78 12.51
C GLU A 216 -2.68 2.81 11.64
N LEU A 217 -2.87 3.90 10.88
CA LEU A 217 -3.99 4.01 9.95
C LEU A 217 -3.91 2.95 8.86
N LEU A 218 -2.75 2.69 8.26
CA LEU A 218 -2.58 1.61 7.29
C LEU A 218 -2.86 0.23 7.92
N LEU A 219 -2.39 0.00 9.15
CA LEU A 219 -2.65 -1.25 9.88
C LEU A 219 -4.16 -1.48 10.09
N SER A 220 -4.92 -0.43 10.42
CA SER A 220 -6.38 -0.50 10.61
C SER A 220 -7.16 -0.92 9.35
N GLN A 221 -6.53 -0.81 8.17
CA GLN A 221 -7.11 -1.14 6.87
C GLN A 221 -6.81 -2.58 6.42
N ILE A 222 -6.09 -3.35 7.22
CA ILE A 222 -5.82 -4.77 6.99
C ILE A 222 -6.73 -5.57 7.93
N PRO A 223 -7.39 -6.65 7.48
CA PRO A 223 -8.23 -7.46 8.36
C PRO A 223 -7.44 -8.06 9.54
N PRO A 224 -7.97 -8.04 10.78
CA PRO A 224 -7.37 -8.77 11.88
C PRO A 224 -7.55 -10.28 11.70
N THR A 225 -6.60 -11.06 12.20
CA THR A 225 -6.78 -12.51 12.36
C THR A 225 -7.97 -12.82 13.24
N ARG A 226 -8.52 -14.05 13.12
CA ARG A 226 -9.60 -14.54 14.01
C ARG A 226 -9.23 -14.45 15.49
N ASP A 227 -7.95 -14.59 15.80
CA ASP A 227 -7.42 -14.54 17.17
C ASP A 227 -7.07 -13.11 17.62
N GLY A 228 -7.19 -12.11 16.73
CA GLY A 228 -6.92 -10.69 17.02
C GLY A 228 -5.45 -10.32 17.24
N LYS A 229 -4.53 -11.29 17.22
CA LYS A 229 -3.11 -11.10 17.60
C LYS A 229 -2.18 -10.63 16.47
N GLY A 230 -2.65 -10.66 15.23
CA GLY A 230 -1.85 -10.24 14.09
C GLY A 230 -2.70 -10.02 12.85
N ARG A 231 -2.07 -9.50 11.80
CA ARG A 231 -2.66 -9.28 10.48
C ARG A 231 -1.79 -9.96 9.43
N TRP A 232 -2.42 -10.58 8.45
CA TRP A 232 -1.72 -11.41 7.46
C TRP A 232 -2.37 -11.33 6.07
N GLU A 233 -3.61 -10.85 5.99
CA GLU A 233 -4.34 -10.71 4.72
C GLU A 233 -3.90 -9.44 3.96
N LEU A 234 -2.71 -9.49 3.38
CA LEU A 234 -2.11 -8.41 2.60
C LEU A 234 -2.44 -8.46 1.11
N ASN A 235 -3.32 -9.36 0.69
CA ASN A 235 -3.58 -9.57 -0.73
C ASN A 235 -4.08 -8.30 -1.41
N THR A 236 -5.13 -7.68 -0.87
CA THR A 236 -5.70 -6.46 -1.46
C THR A 236 -4.70 -5.30 -1.58
N PRO A 237 -3.96 -4.88 -0.53
CA PRO A 237 -2.98 -3.81 -0.68
C PRO A 237 -1.82 -4.19 -1.60
N LEU A 238 -1.38 -5.46 -1.61
CA LEU A 238 -0.37 -5.92 -2.56
C LEU A 238 -0.90 -5.88 -4.01
N ASP A 239 -2.15 -6.28 -4.25
CA ASP A 239 -2.75 -6.21 -5.58
C ASP A 239 -2.81 -4.77 -6.08
N VAL A 240 -3.06 -3.79 -5.20
CA VAL A 240 -2.95 -2.35 -5.51
C VAL A 240 -1.51 -1.97 -5.86
N VAL A 241 -0.51 -2.39 -5.06
CA VAL A 241 0.91 -2.13 -5.33
C VAL A 241 1.32 -2.66 -6.71
N PHE A 242 1.00 -3.92 -7.02
CA PHE A 242 1.39 -4.52 -8.29
C PHE A 242 0.62 -3.92 -9.47
N CYS A 243 -0.65 -3.57 -9.28
CA CYS A 243 -1.41 -2.80 -10.26
C CYS A 243 -0.71 -1.46 -10.57
N CYS A 244 -0.22 -0.74 -9.57
CA CYS A 244 0.54 0.50 -9.72
C CYS A 244 1.87 0.30 -10.46
N LEU A 245 2.66 -0.70 -10.06
CA LEU A 245 4.00 -0.94 -10.62
C LEU A 245 3.95 -1.37 -12.09
N GLN A 246 2.85 -2.01 -12.52
CA GLN A 246 2.61 -2.44 -13.89
C GLN A 246 2.10 -1.30 -14.81
N GLN A 247 1.74 -0.14 -14.26
CA GLN A 247 1.29 0.99 -15.07
C GLN A 247 2.43 1.55 -15.92
N ARG A 248 2.10 2.07 -17.10
CA ARG A 248 3.05 2.82 -17.96
C ARG A 248 3.34 4.21 -17.42
N ASN A 249 2.42 4.78 -16.65
CA ASN A 249 2.57 6.11 -16.07
C ASN A 249 3.52 6.04 -14.86
N GLU A 250 4.66 6.72 -14.96
CA GLU A 250 5.69 6.74 -13.92
C GLU A 250 5.16 7.30 -12.58
N HIS A 251 4.19 8.22 -12.62
CA HIS A 251 3.55 8.72 -11.40
C HIS A 251 2.83 7.60 -10.64
N TYR A 252 2.08 6.74 -11.33
CA TYR A 252 1.40 5.61 -10.69
C TYR A 252 2.38 4.55 -10.19
N ARG A 253 3.46 4.28 -10.94
CA ARG A 253 4.52 3.38 -10.47
C ARG A 253 5.16 3.89 -9.17
N LYS A 254 5.41 5.20 -9.08
CA LYS A 254 5.87 5.84 -7.83
C LYS A 254 4.88 5.68 -6.68
N LEU A 255 3.57 5.74 -6.92
CA LEU A 255 2.57 5.41 -5.89
C LEU A 255 2.71 3.96 -5.40
N GLY A 256 2.94 3.02 -6.32
CA GLY A 256 3.20 1.62 -5.97
C GLY A 256 4.43 1.44 -5.09
N VAL A 257 5.54 2.12 -5.42
CA VAL A 257 6.77 2.10 -4.62
C VAL A 257 6.54 2.71 -3.24
N ARG A 258 5.87 3.86 -3.16
CA ARG A 258 5.51 4.53 -1.89
C ARG A 258 4.63 3.66 -1.00
N LEU A 259 3.67 2.93 -1.57
CA LEU A 259 2.84 1.99 -0.81
C LEU A 259 3.63 0.74 -0.39
N MET A 260 4.51 0.21 -1.24
CA MET A 260 5.38 -0.92 -0.89
C MET A 260 6.32 -0.56 0.27
N THR A 261 7.04 0.57 0.14
CA THR A 261 7.25 1.56 1.20
C THR A 261 6.78 1.21 2.62
N LEU A 262 5.57 1.68 2.86
CA LEU A 262 4.80 1.57 4.09
C LEU A 262 4.53 0.11 4.49
N LEU A 263 4.24 -0.77 3.52
CA LEU A 263 3.99 -2.18 3.81
C LEU A 263 5.24 -2.90 4.30
N ILE A 264 6.42 -2.58 3.78
CA ILE A 264 7.70 -3.12 4.25
C ILE A 264 7.96 -2.66 5.69
N ASN A 265 7.82 -1.36 5.97
CA ASN A 265 7.98 -0.84 7.32
C ASN A 265 7.01 -1.51 8.31
N LEU A 266 5.73 -1.64 7.92
CA LEU A 266 4.72 -2.34 8.71
C LEU A 266 5.08 -3.83 8.91
N SER A 267 5.66 -4.48 7.91
CA SER A 267 6.05 -5.89 7.96
C SER A 267 7.16 -6.19 8.97
N LEU A 268 7.94 -5.19 9.35
CA LEU A 268 9.01 -5.34 10.34
C LEU A 268 8.52 -5.13 11.78
N THR A 269 7.23 -4.91 11.96
CA THR A 269 6.59 -4.81 13.27
C THR A 269 6.09 -6.18 13.75
N ILE A 270 5.67 -6.26 15.01
CA ILE A 270 5.04 -7.46 15.57
C ILE A 270 3.62 -7.72 15.04
N TYR A 271 3.01 -6.76 14.35
CA TYR A 271 1.61 -6.83 13.94
C TYR A 271 1.41 -7.59 12.63
N LEU A 272 2.49 -7.83 11.89
CA LEU A 272 2.47 -8.44 10.58
C LEU A 272 3.49 -9.57 10.50
N ASP A 273 3.11 -10.71 9.94
CA ASP A 273 4.02 -11.83 9.74
C ASP A 273 4.96 -11.54 8.55
N TYR A 274 6.20 -11.16 8.88
CA TYR A 274 7.23 -10.81 7.90
C TYR A 274 7.51 -11.93 6.88
N PRO A 275 7.76 -13.20 7.27
CA PRO A 275 7.89 -14.31 6.31
C PRO A 275 6.71 -14.47 5.35
N ILE A 276 5.47 -14.36 5.83
CA ILE A 276 4.27 -14.44 4.98
C ILE A 276 4.22 -13.28 4.01
N PHE A 277 4.57 -12.06 4.45
CA PHE A 277 4.66 -10.90 3.59
C PHE A 277 5.69 -11.09 2.47
N VAL A 278 6.92 -11.49 2.80
CA VAL A 278 7.99 -11.75 1.81
C VAL A 278 7.55 -12.82 0.81
N SER A 279 6.93 -13.90 1.28
CA SER A 279 6.42 -14.97 0.41
C SER A 279 5.30 -14.48 -0.52
N SER A 280 4.43 -13.60 -0.03
CA SER A 280 3.33 -13.00 -0.81
C SER A 280 3.83 -12.04 -1.90
N VAL A 281 4.90 -11.30 -1.61
CA VAL A 281 5.56 -10.43 -2.59
C VAL A 281 6.32 -11.28 -3.62
N PHE A 282 7.06 -12.29 -3.17
CA PHE A 282 7.74 -13.24 -4.05
C PHE A 282 6.76 -13.90 -5.03
N SER A 283 5.61 -14.39 -4.54
CA SER A 283 4.62 -15.07 -5.39
C SER A 283 4.04 -14.19 -6.50
N ARG A 284 4.00 -12.86 -6.32
CA ARG A 284 3.52 -11.92 -7.34
C ARG A 284 4.65 -11.52 -8.29
N LEU A 285 5.87 -11.34 -7.78
CA LEU A 285 7.03 -11.03 -8.61
C LEU A 285 7.42 -12.21 -9.50
N SER A 286 7.29 -13.45 -9.02
CA SER A 286 7.62 -14.66 -9.78
C SER A 286 6.67 -14.91 -10.96
N THR A 287 5.46 -14.33 -10.92
CA THR A 287 4.49 -14.38 -12.03
C THR A 287 4.51 -13.13 -12.90
N THR A 288 5.31 -12.12 -12.54
CA THR A 288 5.47 -10.87 -13.30
C THR A 288 6.80 -10.84 -14.06
N SER A 289 6.98 -9.86 -14.96
CA SER A 289 8.23 -9.65 -15.72
C SER A 289 9.42 -9.35 -14.81
N ALA A 290 10.61 -9.84 -15.17
CA ALA A 290 11.88 -9.55 -14.48
C ALA A 290 12.16 -8.04 -14.36
N ASP A 291 11.75 -7.24 -15.35
CA ASP A 291 11.89 -5.78 -15.32
C ASP A 291 11.18 -5.13 -14.13
N LEU A 292 10.05 -5.73 -13.68
CA LEU A 292 9.30 -5.23 -12.54
C LEU A 292 10.06 -5.47 -11.23
N PHE A 293 10.71 -6.63 -11.12
CA PHE A 293 11.61 -6.95 -10.00
C PHE A 293 12.76 -5.93 -9.96
N VAL A 294 13.46 -5.74 -11.09
CA VAL A 294 14.59 -4.80 -11.16
C VAL A 294 14.14 -3.38 -10.83
N TYR A 295 13.02 -2.92 -11.39
CA TYR A 295 12.47 -1.62 -11.08
C TYR A 295 12.15 -1.46 -9.59
N LEU A 296 11.47 -2.44 -8.98
CA LEU A 296 11.13 -2.38 -7.57
C LEU A 296 12.39 -2.30 -6.70
N MET A 297 13.38 -3.16 -6.96
CA MET A 297 14.63 -3.18 -6.21
C MET A 297 15.37 -1.84 -6.33
N LEU A 298 15.47 -1.26 -7.52
CA LEU A 298 16.12 0.04 -7.72
C LEU A 298 15.34 1.22 -7.12
N SER A 299 14.02 1.14 -7.08
CA SER A 299 13.17 2.26 -6.62
C SER A 299 13.04 2.35 -5.11
N LEU A 300 13.28 1.25 -4.37
CA LEU A 300 13.25 1.26 -2.92
C LEU A 300 14.51 1.95 -2.36
N ALA A 301 14.29 3.00 -1.55
CA ALA A 301 15.36 3.74 -0.88
C ALA A 301 16.19 2.81 0.03
N PRO A 302 17.51 3.02 0.17
CA PRO A 302 18.40 2.14 0.92
C PRO A 302 18.32 2.42 2.44
N SER A 303 17.14 2.34 3.05
CA SER A 303 17.03 2.34 4.52
C SER A 303 17.25 0.93 5.08
N SER A 304 17.60 0.82 6.37
CA SER A 304 17.81 -0.49 7.02
C SER A 304 16.62 -1.46 6.83
N SER A 305 15.39 -0.94 6.96
CA SER A 305 14.16 -1.70 6.71
C SER A 305 14.06 -2.23 5.29
N MET A 306 14.31 -1.38 4.30
CA MET A 306 14.26 -1.77 2.89
C MET A 306 15.37 -2.75 2.53
N LEU A 307 16.58 -2.57 3.07
CA LEU A 307 17.71 -3.47 2.82
C LEU A 307 17.46 -4.86 3.42
N ARG A 308 16.91 -4.95 4.64
CA ARG A 308 16.47 -6.23 5.23
C ARG A 308 15.43 -6.93 4.37
N PHE A 309 14.47 -6.17 3.85
CA PHE A 309 13.47 -6.67 2.91
C PHE A 309 14.10 -7.19 1.61
N LYS A 310 14.97 -6.40 0.97
CA LYS A 310 15.71 -6.80 -0.24
C LYS A 310 16.48 -8.10 -0.03
N VAL A 311 17.23 -8.20 1.06
CA VAL A 311 17.99 -9.42 1.42
C VAL A 311 17.05 -10.61 1.56
N SER A 312 15.98 -10.47 2.35
CA SER A 312 15.03 -11.57 2.61
C SER A 312 14.31 -12.03 1.34
N LEU A 313 13.90 -11.08 0.50
CA LEU A 313 13.26 -11.36 -0.77
C LEU A 313 14.20 -12.09 -1.73
N CYS A 314 15.44 -11.61 -1.90
CA CYS A 314 16.43 -12.24 -2.77
C CYS A 314 16.81 -13.65 -2.25
N GLN A 315 16.97 -13.82 -0.95
CA GLN A 315 17.18 -15.15 -0.35
C GLN A 315 16.03 -16.09 -0.67
N HIS A 316 14.79 -15.61 -0.55
CA HIS A 316 13.60 -16.41 -0.87
C HIS A 316 13.56 -16.80 -2.35
N PHE A 317 13.88 -15.88 -3.26
CA PHE A 317 14.02 -16.16 -4.69
C PHE A 317 15.06 -17.25 -4.99
N LEU A 318 16.27 -17.08 -4.46
CA LEU A 318 17.39 -17.98 -4.75
C LEU A 318 17.18 -19.37 -4.15
N ARG A 319 16.61 -19.47 -2.94
CA ARG A 319 16.26 -20.75 -2.32
C ARG A 319 15.22 -21.54 -3.11
N ASN A 320 14.21 -20.86 -3.66
CA ASN A 320 13.20 -21.50 -4.48
C ASN A 320 13.74 -21.88 -5.87
N HIS A 321 14.77 -21.19 -6.37
CA HIS A 321 15.43 -21.52 -7.63
C HIS A 321 16.46 -22.65 -7.49
N ASP A 322 17.04 -22.86 -6.29
CA ASP A 322 18.10 -23.86 -6.05
C ASP A 322 17.67 -25.29 -6.47
N GLY A 323 16.37 -25.55 -6.67
CA GLY A 323 15.90 -26.60 -7.59
C GLY A 323 16.20 -28.04 -7.15
N HIS A 324 17.03 -28.21 -6.13
CA HIS A 324 16.77 -29.10 -5.03
C HIS A 324 15.43 -28.67 -4.43
N VAL A 325 14.35 -29.02 -5.15
CA VAL A 325 13.34 -29.91 -4.61
C VAL A 325 14.14 -30.82 -3.71
N SER A 326 14.21 -30.44 -2.43
CA SER A 326 14.53 -31.43 -1.44
C SER A 326 13.58 -32.54 -1.83
N ASP A 327 14.11 -33.72 -2.10
CA ASP A 327 13.38 -34.96 -1.93
C ASP A 327 12.97 -35.01 -0.45
N LEU A 328 12.23 -34.01 0.02
CA LEU A 328 11.41 -34.03 1.19
C LEU A 328 10.50 -35.19 0.84
N PRO A 329 10.70 -36.34 1.49
CA PRO A 329 9.97 -37.54 1.16
C PRO A 329 8.51 -37.14 1.16
N THR A 330 7.85 -37.28 0.00
CA THR A 330 6.43 -37.01 -0.21
C THR A 330 5.71 -37.31 1.08
N ARG A 331 5.18 -36.26 1.74
CA ARG A 331 4.58 -36.34 3.09
C ARG A 331 3.88 -37.70 3.20
N PRO A 332 4.38 -38.64 4.02
CA PRO A 332 3.84 -39.98 4.04
C PRO A 332 2.35 -39.87 4.28
N LYS A 333 1.56 -40.55 3.44
CA LYS A 333 0.09 -40.63 3.58
C LYS A 333 -0.24 -40.84 5.06
N PRO A 334 -1.28 -40.20 5.61
CA PRO A 334 -1.63 -40.32 7.01
C PRO A 334 -1.82 -41.80 7.38
N GLN A 335 -0.75 -42.41 7.91
CA GLN A 335 -0.76 -43.75 8.49
C GLN A 335 -1.06 -43.61 9.97
N ALA A 336 -1.89 -44.52 10.48
CA ALA A 336 -2.29 -44.58 11.88
C ALA A 336 -1.05 -44.53 12.80
N ARG A 337 -1.06 -43.59 13.75
CA ARG A 337 0.05 -43.35 14.68
C ARG A 337 0.37 -44.60 15.50
N PRO A 338 1.61 -45.10 15.49
CA PRO A 338 2.09 -45.95 16.58
C PRO A 338 2.27 -45.14 17.88
N PRO A 339 2.25 -45.81 19.05
CA PRO A 339 2.30 -45.18 20.36
C PRO A 339 3.62 -44.41 20.60
N PRO A 340 3.61 -43.41 21.52
CA PRO A 340 4.72 -42.49 21.73
C PRO A 340 5.97 -43.23 22.23
N ARG A 341 6.99 -43.31 21.36
CA ARG A 341 8.35 -43.68 21.78
C ARG A 341 9.01 -42.49 22.46
N ARG A 342 9.74 -42.78 23.55
CA ARG A 342 10.44 -41.80 24.38
C ARG A 342 11.37 -40.92 23.53
N PRO A 343 11.41 -39.59 23.76
CA PRO A 343 12.22 -38.68 22.98
C PRO A 343 13.71 -38.97 23.24
N GLN A 344 14.37 -39.55 22.24
CA GLN A 344 15.81 -39.67 22.21
C GLN A 344 16.35 -38.30 21.76
N TYR A 345 16.83 -37.52 22.73
CA TYR A 345 17.49 -36.22 22.51
C TYR A 345 18.85 -36.44 21.80
N ASN A 346 18.81 -36.77 20.51
CA ASN A 346 19.97 -36.56 19.67
C ASN A 346 19.99 -35.07 19.32
N ARG A 347 20.84 -34.33 20.05
CA ARG A 347 21.33 -32.99 19.67
C ARG A 347 22.07 -33.14 18.33
N LEU A 348 21.33 -33.17 17.23
CA LEU A 348 21.88 -32.69 15.97
C LEU A 348 22.08 -31.19 16.18
N GLN A 349 23.30 -30.79 16.52
CA GLN A 349 23.74 -29.42 16.29
C GLN A 349 23.62 -29.22 14.78
N GLU A 350 22.47 -28.73 14.34
CA GLU A 350 22.34 -28.15 13.01
C GLU A 350 23.42 -27.08 12.93
N ASN A 351 24.40 -27.30 12.04
CA ASN A 351 25.36 -26.31 11.63
C ASN A 351 24.58 -25.16 10.97
N ARG A 352 24.03 -24.27 11.80
CA ARG A 352 23.38 -23.05 11.33
C ARG A 352 24.47 -22.14 10.81
N LEU A 353 24.58 -22.08 9.48
CA LEU A 353 25.43 -21.11 8.80
C LEU A 353 25.11 -19.71 9.33
N THR A 354 26.13 -18.87 9.46
CA THR A 354 25.91 -17.45 9.73
C THR A 354 25.17 -16.82 8.54
N LEU A 355 24.55 -15.66 8.76
CA LEU A 355 23.82 -14.98 7.70
C LEU A 355 24.76 -14.64 6.51
N GLY A 356 25.98 -14.17 6.78
CA GLY A 356 27.00 -13.94 5.75
C GLY A 356 27.36 -15.22 4.99
N GLN A 357 27.56 -16.35 5.67
CA GLN A 357 27.86 -17.63 5.02
C GLN A 357 26.74 -18.09 4.09
N GLU A 358 25.48 -17.95 4.52
CA GLU A 358 24.32 -18.29 3.70
C GLU A 358 24.20 -17.37 2.48
N ILE A 359 24.47 -16.07 2.64
CA ILE A 359 24.45 -15.13 1.53
C ILE A 359 25.51 -15.46 0.48
N VAL A 360 26.73 -15.83 0.91
CA VAL A 360 27.80 -16.24 -0.01
C VAL A 360 27.43 -17.54 -0.72
N ARG A 361 26.84 -18.50 0.00
CA ARG A 361 26.34 -19.74 -0.60
C ARG A 361 25.34 -19.45 -1.70
N LEU A 362 24.34 -18.60 -1.43
CA LEU A 362 23.29 -18.23 -2.37
C LEU A 362 23.83 -17.41 -3.56
N ALA A 363 24.77 -16.49 -3.31
CA ALA A 363 25.45 -15.71 -4.36
C ALA A 363 26.36 -16.58 -5.24
N SER A 364 26.82 -17.73 -4.74
CA SER A 364 27.67 -18.67 -5.48
C SER A 364 26.89 -19.77 -6.22
N LEU A 365 25.54 -19.74 -6.19
CA LEU A 365 24.74 -20.70 -6.93
C LEU A 365 25.02 -20.56 -8.42
N LYS A 366 25.36 -21.68 -9.08
CA LYS A 366 25.53 -21.71 -10.52
C LYS A 366 24.17 -21.49 -11.18
N ALA A 367 24.09 -20.53 -12.11
CA ALA A 367 22.91 -20.35 -12.94
C ALA A 367 22.75 -21.58 -13.84
N THR A 368 21.89 -22.52 -13.43
CA THR A 368 21.61 -23.77 -14.17
C THR A 368 20.62 -23.57 -15.31
N SER A 369 19.93 -22.43 -15.35
CA SER A 369 18.93 -22.08 -16.36
C SER A 369 19.27 -20.75 -17.03
N SER A 370 18.87 -20.59 -18.29
CA SER A 370 19.03 -19.35 -19.07
C SER A 370 18.10 -18.21 -18.61
N SER A 371 17.59 -18.26 -17.37
CA SER A 371 16.79 -17.17 -16.83
C SER A 371 17.74 -16.03 -16.42
N VAL A 372 17.72 -14.96 -17.22
CA VAL A 372 18.54 -13.75 -17.09
C VAL A 372 18.38 -13.08 -15.70
N SER A 373 17.41 -13.50 -14.88
CA SER A 373 17.15 -12.94 -13.55
C SER A 373 18.08 -13.41 -12.43
N ILE A 374 18.68 -14.61 -12.48
CA ILE A 374 19.42 -15.15 -11.31
C ILE A 374 20.66 -14.33 -10.97
N PRO A 375 21.57 -14.02 -11.92
CA PRO A 375 22.76 -13.23 -11.60
C PRO A 375 22.40 -11.85 -11.05
N ARG A 376 21.31 -11.25 -11.56
CA ARG A 376 20.80 -9.96 -11.09
C ARG A 376 20.25 -10.03 -9.67
N ILE A 377 19.54 -11.11 -9.30
CA ILE A 377 19.06 -11.32 -7.93
C ILE A 377 20.23 -11.57 -6.97
N GLN A 378 21.24 -12.35 -7.39
CA GLN A 378 22.46 -12.57 -6.60
C GLN A 378 23.21 -11.27 -6.36
N LEU A 379 23.33 -10.44 -7.40
CA LEU A 379 23.92 -9.12 -7.34
C LEU A 379 23.22 -8.24 -6.30
N GLU A 380 21.89 -8.13 -6.40
CA GLU A 380 21.13 -7.31 -5.46
C GLU A 380 21.18 -7.84 -4.03
N LEU A 381 21.24 -9.17 -3.84
CA LEU A 381 21.43 -9.76 -2.51
C LEU A 381 22.73 -9.26 -1.86
N VAL A 382 23.84 -9.30 -2.62
CA VAL A 382 25.16 -8.90 -2.11
C VAL A 382 25.21 -7.39 -1.88
N GLN A 383 24.68 -6.58 -2.80
CA GLN A 383 24.63 -5.13 -2.65
C GLN A 383 23.79 -4.71 -1.43
N ALA A 384 22.57 -5.24 -1.31
CA ALA A 384 21.69 -4.93 -0.21
C ALA A 384 22.27 -5.36 1.14
N TYR A 385 22.91 -6.53 1.20
CA TYR A 385 23.53 -7.01 2.45
C TYR A 385 24.76 -6.19 2.84
N THR A 386 25.63 -5.84 1.90
CA THR A 386 26.78 -4.97 2.17
C THR A 386 26.34 -3.62 2.70
N LEU A 387 25.36 -2.97 2.05
CA LEU A 387 24.81 -1.70 2.54
C LEU A 387 24.17 -1.85 3.92
N LEU A 388 23.51 -2.98 4.20
CA LEU A 388 22.93 -3.26 5.51
C LEU A 388 24.01 -3.35 6.59
N GLN A 389 25.12 -4.04 6.32
CA GLN A 389 26.26 -4.13 7.23
C GLN A 389 26.90 -2.76 7.52
N LEU A 390 27.00 -1.89 6.50
CA LEU A 390 27.52 -0.53 6.68
C LEU A 390 26.61 0.33 7.57
N GLN A 391 25.29 0.10 7.55
CA GLN A 391 24.32 0.81 8.38
C GLN A 391 24.18 0.25 9.80
N CYS A 392 24.63 -0.99 10.04
CA CYS A 392 24.61 -1.59 11.37
C CYS A 392 25.65 -0.96 12.30
N ALA A 393 25.33 -0.93 13.60
CA ALA A 393 26.29 -0.60 14.65
C ALA A 393 27.44 -1.62 14.61
N GLU A 394 28.66 -1.19 14.94
CA GLU A 394 29.88 -2.01 14.81
C GLU A 394 29.76 -3.39 15.49
N GLU A 395 29.09 -3.43 16.64
CA GLU A 395 28.84 -4.64 17.44
C GLU A 395 27.87 -5.63 16.76
N GLU A 396 26.99 -5.14 15.89
CA GLU A 396 25.99 -5.94 15.17
C GLU A 396 26.51 -6.43 13.80
N ARG A 397 27.67 -5.94 13.37
CA ARG A 397 28.21 -6.28 12.04
C ARG A 397 28.72 -7.72 12.00
N ASP A 398 28.49 -8.38 10.87
CA ASP A 398 29.07 -9.69 10.56
C ASP A 398 30.57 -9.50 10.33
N GLN A 399 31.37 -9.85 11.35
CA GLN A 399 32.81 -9.66 11.34
C GLN A 399 33.49 -10.48 10.24
N ASP A 400 32.97 -11.66 9.89
CA ASP A 400 33.50 -12.46 8.79
C ASP A 400 33.25 -11.77 7.44
N TRP A 401 32.09 -11.11 7.30
CA TRP A 401 31.78 -10.31 6.11
C TRP A 401 32.75 -9.13 5.95
N LEU A 402 32.99 -8.38 7.03
CA LEU A 402 33.89 -7.21 7.02
C LEU A 402 35.36 -7.58 6.85
N ALA A 403 35.81 -8.69 7.44
CA ALA A 403 37.17 -9.18 7.29
C ALA A 403 37.49 -9.63 5.86
N GLY A 404 36.53 -9.52 4.93
CA GLY A 404 36.72 -9.87 3.53
C GLY A 404 36.91 -11.36 3.31
N VAL A 405 36.54 -12.21 4.29
CA VAL A 405 36.69 -13.67 4.23
C VAL A 405 36.00 -14.26 3.00
N TYR A 406 34.97 -13.58 2.51
CA TYR A 406 34.17 -14.01 1.37
C TYR A 406 34.52 -13.29 0.07
N ARG A 407 35.46 -12.34 0.07
CA ARG A 407 35.80 -11.50 -1.08
C ARG A 407 36.20 -12.34 -2.30
N ASP A 408 37.10 -13.30 -2.12
CA ASP A 408 37.57 -14.14 -3.23
C ASP A 408 36.48 -15.07 -3.77
N LYS A 409 35.61 -15.59 -2.88
CA LYS A 409 34.47 -16.43 -3.27
C LYS A 409 33.45 -15.64 -4.08
N LEU A 410 33.12 -14.42 -3.64
CA LEU A 410 32.21 -13.54 -4.37
C LEU A 410 32.83 -13.11 -5.71
N LYS A 411 34.11 -12.71 -5.74
CA LYS A 411 34.80 -12.38 -6.99
C LYS A 411 34.75 -13.54 -7.99
N SER A 412 35.02 -14.76 -7.54
CA SER A 412 34.91 -15.95 -8.39
C SER A 412 33.47 -16.23 -8.84
N ALA A 413 32.48 -16.03 -7.98
CA ALA A 413 31.07 -16.28 -8.31
C ALA A 413 30.56 -15.33 -9.41
N PHE A 414 30.98 -14.06 -9.39
CA PHE A 414 30.51 -13.06 -10.35
C PHE A 414 31.38 -12.92 -11.60
N ALA A 415 32.64 -13.37 -11.58
CA ALA A 415 33.52 -13.35 -12.76
C ALA A 415 32.93 -14.12 -13.95
N ASP A 416 32.18 -15.19 -13.66
CA ASP A 416 31.59 -16.07 -14.68
C ASP A 416 30.15 -15.68 -15.05
N ALA A 417 29.50 -14.81 -14.27
CA ALA A 417 28.04 -14.70 -14.28
C ALA A 417 27.47 -13.69 -15.29
N CYS A 418 28.18 -12.60 -15.65
CA CYS A 418 27.73 -11.60 -16.64
C CYS A 418 28.85 -10.63 -17.06
N GLU A 419 28.74 -9.96 -18.21
CA GLU A 419 29.58 -8.80 -18.58
C GLU A 419 29.39 -7.63 -17.59
N GLU A 420 28.17 -7.44 -17.07
CA GLU A 420 27.88 -6.55 -15.92
C GLU A 420 28.65 -6.93 -14.64
N GLY A 421 29.15 -8.18 -14.55
CA GLY A 421 29.95 -8.67 -13.44
C GLY A 421 31.31 -7.98 -13.31
N ARG A 422 31.85 -7.40 -14.40
CA ARG A 422 33.08 -6.59 -14.35
C ARG A 422 32.86 -5.25 -13.66
N GLU A 423 31.81 -4.52 -14.04
CA GLU A 423 31.40 -3.30 -13.34
C GLU A 423 31.06 -3.59 -11.88
N PHE A 424 30.44 -4.75 -11.61
CA PHE A 424 30.18 -5.16 -10.24
C PHE A 424 31.45 -5.42 -9.44
N GLY A 425 32.48 -6.04 -10.02
CA GLY A 425 33.77 -6.22 -9.38
C GLY A 425 34.35 -4.88 -8.90
N GLU A 426 34.19 -3.82 -9.70
CA GLU A 426 34.61 -2.46 -9.35
C GLU A 426 33.74 -1.84 -8.26
N VAL A 427 32.41 -2.02 -8.32
CA VAL A 427 31.48 -1.52 -7.29
C VAL A 427 31.68 -2.22 -5.95
N LEU A 428 31.86 -3.54 -5.95
CA LEU A 428 32.21 -4.31 -4.75
C LEU A 428 33.56 -3.88 -4.19
N GLN A 429 34.55 -3.67 -5.06
CA GLN A 429 35.86 -3.20 -4.63
C GLN A 429 35.74 -1.83 -3.95
N THR A 430 34.98 -0.91 -4.55
CA THR A 430 34.71 0.41 -3.98
C THR A 430 33.98 0.32 -2.64
N LEU A 431 32.95 -0.52 -2.54
CA LEU A 431 32.14 -0.69 -1.31
C LEU A 431 32.90 -1.35 -0.16
N VAL A 432 33.91 -2.16 -0.44
CA VAL A 432 34.71 -2.83 0.60
C VAL A 432 35.92 -1.98 0.99
N ASP A 433 36.40 -1.12 0.11
CA ASP A 433 37.53 -0.22 0.39
C ASP A 433 37.08 1.05 1.15
N THR A 434 35.78 1.35 1.18
CA THR A 434 35.13 2.32 2.09
C THR A 434 34.68 1.68 3.39
#